data_AF-A0A524QJ46-F1
#
_entry.id   AF-A0A524QJ46-F1
#
_cell.length_a   1.000
_cell.length_b   1.000
_cell.length_c   1.000
_cell.angle_alpha   90.00
_cell.angle_beta   90.00
_cell.angle_gamma   90.00
#
_symmetry.space_group_name_H-M   'P 1'
#
loop_
_entity.id
_entity.type
_entity.pdbx_description
1 polymer ?
#
loop_
_entity_poly.entity_id
_entity_poly.type
_entity_poly.pdbx_seq_one_letter_code
_entity_poly.pdbx_strand_id
1 'polypeptide(L)' 'THMCVEAAVRAAHDFGFSVILLHDACATRDLKFGDRVVSAADVHSSTLAAMKSYAGVVSVGEWLGK' A
#
# COMPACT_ATOMS: atom_id res chain seq x y z
N THR A 1 -0.93 5.32 2.38
CA THR A 1 -0.62 4.18 1.52
C THR A 1 0.19 4.64 0.32
N HIS A 2 -0.36 5.45 -0.59
CA HIS A 2 0.31 5.85 -1.84
C HIS A 2 1.64 6.64 -1.72
N MET A 3 1.91 7.32 -0.60
CA MET A 3 3.14 8.12 -0.44
C MET A 3 4.25 7.33 0.27
N CYS A 4 4.48 7.61 1.55
CA CYS A 4 5.64 7.12 2.29
C CYS A 4 5.66 5.59 2.40
N VAL A 5 4.48 4.97 2.52
CA VAL A 5 4.36 3.51 2.64
C VAL A 5 4.76 2.83 1.34
N GLU A 6 4.20 3.24 0.19
CA GLU A 6 4.60 2.72 -1.12
C GLU A 6 6.10 2.96 -1.39
N ALA A 7 6.61 4.16 -1.11
CA ALA A 7 8.02 4.48 -1.29
C ALA A 7 8.94 3.57 -0.46
N ALA A 8 8.61 3.37 0.82
CA ALA A 8 9.39 2.51 1.71
C ALA A 8 9.33 1.03 1.29
N VAL A 9 8.16 0.54 0.86
CA VAL A 9 8.01 -0.85 0.38
C VAL A 9 8.89 -1.09 -0.85
N ARG A 10 8.84 -0.20 -1.84
CA ARG A 10 9.68 -0.30 -3.05
C ARG A 10 11.16 -0.26 -2.71
N ALA A 11 11.59 0.71 -1.90
CA ALA A 11 12.98 0.83 -1.49
C ALA A 11 13.46 -0.40 -0.71
N ALA A 12 12.65 -0.91 0.23
CA ALA A 12 12.99 -2.10 1.00
C ALA A 12 13.13 -3.34 0.10
N HIS A 13 12.23 -3.52 -0.86
CA HIS A 13 12.35 -4.59 -1.86
C HIS A 13 13.63 -4.44 -2.69
N ASP A 14 13.95 -3.23 -3.16
CA ASP A 14 15.17 -2.96 -3.95
C ASP A 14 16.46 -3.23 -3.16
N PHE A 15 16.43 -3.04 -1.83
CA PHE A 15 17.52 -3.43 -0.93
C PHE A 15 17.55 -4.94 -0.59
N GLY A 16 16.62 -5.73 -1.11
CA GLY A 16 16.57 -7.19 -0.91
C GLY A 16 15.88 -7.64 0.37
N PHE A 17 15.12 -6.77 1.05
CA PHE A 17 14.33 -7.17 2.21
C PHE A 17 13.06 -7.91 1.78
N SER A 18 12.65 -8.91 2.58
CA SER A 18 11.31 -9.48 2.48
C SER A 18 10.31 -8.56 3.19
N VAL A 19 9.37 -8.00 2.45
CA VAL A 19 8.44 -6.97 2.94
C VAL A 19 7.05 -7.56 3.17
N ILE A 20 6.47 -7.23 4.33
CA ILE A 20 5.06 -7.51 4.66
C ILE A 20 4.35 -6.19 4.85
N LEU A 21 3.25 -5.99 4.12
CA LEU A 21 2.44 -4.78 4.15
C LEU A 21 1.06 -5.09 4.70
N LEU A 22 0.76 -4.54 5.88
CA LEU A 22 -0.54 -4.67 6.55
C LEU A 22 -1.54 -3.68 5.96
N HIS A 23 -2.39 -4.15 5.04
CA HIS A 23 -3.17 -3.28 4.17
C HIS A 23 -4.28 -2.49 4.89
N ASP A 24 -4.84 -3.07 5.95
CA ASP A 24 -5.90 -2.51 6.81
C ASP A 24 -5.35 -1.67 7.97
N ALA A 25 -4.02 -1.69 8.17
CA ALA A 25 -3.30 -0.77 9.06
C ALA A 25 -2.76 0.48 8.35
N CYS A 26 -3.08 0.65 7.06
CA CYS A 26 -2.62 1.76 6.23
C CYS A 26 -3.80 2.64 5.78
N ALA A 27 -3.59 3.95 5.69
CA ALA A 27 -4.60 4.90 5.22
C ALA A 27 -4.05 5.84 4.15
N THR A 28 -4.95 6.40 3.35
CA THR A 28 -4.65 7.41 2.32
C THR A 28 -5.75 8.47 2.31
N ARG A 29 -5.62 9.46 1.41
CA ARG A 29 -6.61 10.50 1.18
C ARG A 29 -7.00 10.56 -0.29
N ASP A 30 -8.08 11.27 -0.58
CA ASP A 30 -8.45 11.64 -1.93
C ASP A 30 -7.30 12.38 -2.62
N LEU A 31 -7.11 12.10 -3.90
CA LEU A 31 -6.13 12.76 -4.74
C LEU A 31 -6.83 13.50 -5.87
N LYS A 32 -6.26 14.64 -6.27
CA LYS A 32 -6.75 15.42 -7.40
C LYS A 32 -5.68 15.47 -8.49
N PHE A 33 -6.06 15.15 -9.71
CA PHE A 33 -5.23 15.30 -10.90
C PHE A 33 -6.02 16.03 -11.99
N GLY A 34 -5.63 17.26 -12.29
CA GLY A 34 -6.47 18.18 -13.08
C GLY A 34 -7.82 18.38 -12.40
N ASP A 35 -8.91 18.18 -13.14
CA ASP A 35 -10.29 18.28 -12.62
C ASP A 35 -10.83 16.96 -12.05
N ARG A 36 -10.06 15.86 -12.10
CA ARG A 36 -10.49 14.56 -11.60
C ARG A 36 -10.08 14.38 -10.14
N VAL A 37 -11.04 14.02 -9.31
CA VAL A 37 -10.80 13.50 -7.95
C VAL A 37 -10.82 11.97 -8.00
N VAL A 38 -9.80 11.35 -7.41
CA VAL A 38 -9.71 9.90 -7.19
C VAL A 38 -9.95 9.66 -5.71
N SER A 39 -10.96 8.85 -5.39
CA SER A 39 -11.34 8.58 -4.00
C SER A 39 -10.20 7.91 -3.23
N ALA A 40 -10.12 8.16 -1.92
CA ALA A 40 -9.14 7.51 -1.06
C ALA A 40 -9.24 5.99 -1.15
N ALA A 41 -10.43 5.43 -1.29
CA ALA A 41 -10.65 4.00 -1.46
C ALA A 41 -10.01 3.47 -2.76
N ASP A 42 -10.17 4.18 -3.87
CA ASP A 42 -9.57 3.80 -5.16
C ASP A 42 -8.05 3.98 -5.15
N VAL A 43 -7.55 5.07 -4.56
CA VAL A 43 -6.10 5.31 -4.38
C VAL A 43 -5.49 4.19 -3.54
N HIS A 44 -6.13 3.83 -2.42
CA HIS A 44 -5.67 2.76 -1.52
C HIS A 44 -5.64 1.42 -2.25
N SER A 45 -6.74 1.07 -2.92
CA SER A 45 -6.87 -0.21 -3.63
C SER A 45 -5.88 -0.32 -4.79
N SER A 46 -5.71 0.75 -5.56
CA SER A 46 -4.74 0.83 -6.67
C SER A 46 -3.30 0.66 -6.18
N THR A 47 -2.90 1.41 -5.14
CA THR A 47 -1.56 1.27 -4.55
C THR A 47 -1.33 -0.15 -4.02
N LEU A 48 -2.26 -0.71 -3.25
CA LEU A 48 -2.11 -2.07 -2.70
C LEU A 48 -2.01 -3.13 -3.80
N ALA A 49 -2.78 -3.00 -4.88
CA ALA A 49 -2.70 -3.89 -6.03
C ALA A 49 -1.29 -3.85 -6.67
N ALA A 50 -0.71 -2.65 -6.82
CA ALA A 50 0.65 -2.49 -7.32
C ALA A 50 1.72 -3.07 -6.36
N MET A 51 1.50 -2.97 -5.04
CA MET A 51 2.45 -3.46 -4.02
C MET A 51 2.56 -4.98 -3.92
N LYS A 52 1.59 -5.75 -4.46
CA LYS A 52 1.66 -7.22 -4.45
C LYS A 52 2.89 -7.79 -5.18
N SER A 53 3.50 -7.04 -6.09
CA SER A 53 4.75 -7.44 -6.76
C SER A 53 6.01 -7.16 -5.93
N TYR A 54 5.91 -6.36 -4.86
CA TYR A 54 7.03 -5.91 -4.02
C TYR A 54 6.96 -6.45 -2.58
N ALA A 55 5.78 -6.86 -2.11
CA ALA A 55 5.54 -7.26 -0.74
C ALA A 55 4.42 -8.30 -0.63
N GLY A 56 4.45 -9.08 0.46
CA GLY A 56 3.28 -9.82 0.94
C GLY A 56 2.25 -8.86 1.52
N VAL A 57 1.15 -8.64 0.80
CA VAL A 57 0.07 -7.75 1.23
C VAL A 57 -1.02 -8.57 1.94
N VAL A 58 -1.13 -8.41 3.26
CA VAL A 58 -2.03 -9.18 4.13
C VAL A 58 -2.75 -8.26 5.12
N SER A 59 -3.81 -8.73 5.74
CA SER A 59 -4.49 -8.04 6.83
C SER A 59 -3.72 -8.17 8.16
N VAL A 60 -4.03 -7.29 9.12
CA VAL A 60 -3.54 -7.41 10.49
C VAL A 60 -3.98 -8.74 11.12
N GLY A 61 -5.20 -9.21 10.83
CA GLY A 61 -5.72 -10.50 11.32
C GLY A 61 -4.87 -11.68 10.86
N GLU A 62 -4.66 -11.79 9.55
CA GLU A 62 -3.81 -12.84 8.96
C GLU A 62 -2.39 -12.81 9.53
N TRP A 63 -1.81 -11.62 9.70
CA TRP A 63 -0.47 -11.48 10.29
C TRP A 63 -0.39 -11.92 11.75
N LEU A 64 -1.43 -11.65 12.54
CA LEU A 64 -1.51 -12.07 13.95
C LEU A 64 -1.97 -13.52 14.12
N GLY A 65 -2.34 -14.22 13.04
CA GLY A 65 -2.93 -15.56 13.11
C GLY A 65 -4.35 -15.58 13.70
N LYS A 66 -5.12 -14.51 13.51
CA LYS A 66 -6.48 -14.31 14.01
C LYS A 66 -7.50 -14.21 12.90
#